data_AF-A0A352CI09-F1
#
_entry.id   AF-A0A352CI09-F1
#
_cell.length_a   1.000
_cell.length_b   1.000
_cell.length_c   1.000
_cell.angle_alpha   90.00
_cell.angle_beta   90.00
_cell.angle_gamma   90.00
#
_symmetry.space_group_name_H-M   'P 1'
#
loop_
_entity.id
_entity.type
_entity.pdbx_description
1 polymer ?
#
loop_
_entity_poly.entity_id
_entity_poly.type
_entity_poly.pdbx_seq_one_letter_code
_entity_poly.pdbx_strand_id
1 'polypeptide(L)' 'AAYGHMGRTPQTVVKVFTAPNGKQVKKNVELFTWEKLDYVAKVKKAFGLR' A
#
# COMPACT_ATOMS: atom_id res chain seq x y z
N ALA A 1 -10.58 -3.38 -13.00
CA ALA A 1 -9.93 -2.19 -12.42
C ALA A 1 -10.29 -0.99 -13.27
N ALA A 2 -10.52 0.17 -12.66
CA ALA A 2 -10.76 1.42 -13.40
C ALA A 2 -9.52 2.33 -13.25
N TYR A 3 -9.16 3.05 -14.31
CA TYR A 3 -8.11 4.08 -14.32
C TYR A 3 -6.69 3.59 -14.00
N GLY A 4 -6.34 2.36 -14.39
CA GLY A 4 -4.98 1.82 -14.22
C GLY A 4 -4.63 1.38 -12.79
N HIS A 5 -3.51 0.67 -12.63
CA HIS A 5 -3.01 0.22 -11.32
C HIS A 5 -1.86 1.07 -10.79
N MET A 6 -1.16 1.79 -11.67
CA MET A 6 0.07 2.53 -11.37
C MET A 6 -0.15 4.05 -11.33
N GLY A 7 0.79 4.77 -10.73
CA GLY A 7 0.80 6.24 -10.65
C GLY A 7 -0.11 6.83 -9.56
N ARG A 8 -0.45 6.04 -8.55
CA ARG A 8 -1.28 6.49 -7.42
C ARG A 8 -0.43 6.74 -6.18
N THR A 9 -0.78 7.77 -5.41
CA THR A 9 -0.11 8.05 -4.14
C THR A 9 -0.41 6.94 -3.11
N PRO A 10 0.61 6.32 -2.49
CA PRO A 10 0.42 5.40 -1.38
C PRO A 10 -0.34 6.04 -0.24
N GLN A 11 -1.28 5.32 0.38
CA GLN A 11 -2.09 5.86 1.47
C GLN A 11 -2.51 4.77 2.45
N THR A 12 -2.61 5.13 3.73
CA THR A 12 -3.21 4.28 4.76
C THR A 12 -4.64 4.73 5.01
N VAL A 13 -5.58 3.81 4.91
CA VAL A 13 -7.01 4.08 5.11
C VAL A 13 -7.63 3.08 6.08
N VAL A 14 -8.65 3.51 6.81
CA VAL A 14 -9.45 2.59 7.63
C VAL A 14 -10.48 1.91 6.72
N LYS A 15 -10.43 0.58 6.64
CA LYS A 15 -11.44 -0.25 5.97
C LYS A 15 -12.29 -0.98 6.99
N VAL A 16 -13.59 -1.00 6.74
CA VAL A 16 -14.57 -1.79 7.49
C VAL A 16 -14.88 -3.02 6.67
N PHE A 17 -14.67 -4.19 7.26
CA PHE A 17 -14.99 -5.48 6.67
C PHE A 17 -16.18 -6.07 7.43
N THR A 18 -17.24 -6.41 6.71
CA THR A 18 -18.47 -6.98 7.28
C THR A 18 -18.55 -8.44 6.88
N ALA A 19 -18.60 -9.34 7.86
CA ALA A 19 -18.87 -10.76 7.63
C ALA A 19 -20.36 -10.99 7.30
N PRO A 20 -20.72 -12.12 6.65
CA PRO A 20 -22.11 -12.43 6.33
C PRO A 20 -23.05 -12.47 7.54
N ASN A 21 -22.52 -12.76 8.74
CA ASN A 21 -23.26 -12.73 10.00
C ASN A 21 -23.42 -11.31 10.60
N GLY A 22 -23.06 -10.26 9.86
CA GLY A 22 -23.15 -8.86 10.29
C GLY A 22 -22.00 -8.37 11.17
N LYS A 23 -21.05 -9.22 11.58
CA LYS A 23 -19.90 -8.80 12.39
C LYS A 23 -18.97 -7.90 11.58
N GLN A 24 -18.67 -6.71 12.11
CA GLN A 24 -17.77 -5.76 11.48
C GLN A 24 -16.38 -5.74 12.14
N VAL A 25 -15.34 -5.58 11.32
CA VAL A 25 -13.97 -5.38 11.76
C VAL A 25 -13.37 -4.18 11.04
N LYS A 26 -12.81 -3.24 11.81
CA LYS A 26 -12.07 -2.09 11.28
C LYS A 26 -10.58 -2.41 11.22
N LYS A 27 -9.93 -2.14 10.09
CA LYS A 27 -8.48 -2.33 9.91
C LYS A 27 -7.88 -1.13 9.19
N ASN A 28 -6.69 -0.73 9.62
CA ASN A 28 -5.82 0.14 8.84
C ASN A 28 -5.22 -0.69 7.71
N VAL A 29 -5.45 -0.27 6.47
CA VAL A 29 -4.96 -0.95 5.27
C VAL A 29 -4.14 0.06 4.48
N GLU A 30 -2.94 -0.36 4.09
CA GLU A 30 -2.09 0.42 3.23
C GLU A 30 -2.33 0.05 1.76
N LEU A 31 -2.59 1.06 0.93
CA LEU A 31 -2.88 0.92 -0.49
C LEU A 31 -1.72 1.45 -1.35
N PHE A 32 -1.57 0.88 -2.54
CA PHE A 32 -0.56 1.26 -3.55
C PHE A 32 0.88 1.20 -3.00
N THR A 33 1.19 0.19 -2.20
CA THR A 33 2.51 0.04 -1.56
C THR A 33 3.66 -0.11 -2.55
N TRP A 34 3.39 -0.62 -3.76
CA TRP A 34 4.39 -0.76 -4.83
C TRP A 34 4.87 0.58 -5.41
N GLU A 35 4.12 1.67 -5.20
CA GLU A 35 4.50 3.03 -5.62
C GLU A 35 5.45 3.71 -4.62
N LYS A 36 5.74 3.08 -3.47
CA LYS A 36 6.64 3.64 -2.46
C LYS A 36 8.10 3.61 -2.91
N LEU A 37 8.81 4.68 -2.57
CA LEU A 37 10.26 4.82 -2.81
C LEU A 37 11.09 4.65 -1.52
N ASP A 38 10.47 4.19 -0.43
CA ASP A 38 11.09 4.02 0.89
C ASP A 38 12.23 2.98 0.92
N TYR A 39 12.25 2.08 -0.06
CA TYR A 39 13.31 1.08 -0.20
C TYR A 39 14.47 1.50 -1.13
N VAL A 40 14.34 2.62 -1.86
CA VAL A 40 15.33 3.05 -2.88
C VAL A 40 16.73 3.20 -2.29
N ALA A 41 16.85 3.84 -1.13
CA ALA A 41 18.15 4.04 -0.48
C ALA A 41 18.84 2.72 -0.09
N LYS A 42 18.05 1.73 0.37
CA LYS A 42 18.58 0.40 0.74
C LYS A 42 19.10 -0.34 -0.49
N VAL A 43 18.37 -0.26 -1.60
CA VAL A 43 18.80 -0.84 -2.88
C VAL A 43 20.09 -0.17 -3.35
N LYS A 44 20.13 1.17 -3.42
CA LYS A 44 21.34 1.90 -3.82
C LYS A 44 22.56 1.49 -3.02
N LYS A 45 22.42 1.39 -1.69
CA LYS A 45 23.49 0.94 -0.79
C LYS A 45 23.96 -0.49 -1.08
N ALA A 46 23.03 -1.43 -1.30
CA ALA A 46 23.35 -2.83 -1.55
C ALA A 46 24.17 -3.03 -2.85
N PHE A 47 23.98 -2.15 -3.84
CA PHE A 47 24.66 -2.23 -5.13
C PHE A 47 25.77 -1.18 -5.33
N GLY A 48 26.11 -0.41 -4.29
CA GLY A 48 27.16 0.62 -4.37
C GLY A 48 26.83 1.78 -5.31
N LEU A 49 25.55 2.06 -5.55
CA LEU A 49 25.08 3.12 -6.45
C LEU A 49 25.00 4.46 -5.70
N ARG A 50 25.45 5.54 -6.36
CA ARG A 50 25.34 6.92 -5.85
C ARG A 50 23.92 7.48 -6.00
#